data_AF-A0A5C4XHD9-F1
#
_entry.id   AF-A0A5C4XHD9-F1
#
_cell.length_a   1.000
_cell.length_b   1.000
_cell.length_c   1.000
_cell.angle_alpha   90.00
_cell.angle_beta   90.00
_cell.angle_gamma   90.00
#
_symmetry.space_group_name_H-M   'P 1'
#
loop_
_entity.id
_entity.type
_entity.pdbx_description
1 polymer ?
#
loop_
_entity_poly.entity_id
_entity_poly.type
_entity_poly.pdbx_seq_one_letter_code
_entity_poly.pdbx_strand_id
1 'polypeptide(L)'
;MSRSSSRTLSESDKRVLRSLLSRYAARYFLSGPDKDELVEQTFHAMAAHPQIFFQKPVEQAVAETMHRIYQDGIATRIQHTSKNEN
;
A
#
# COMPACT_ATOMS: atom_id res chain seq x y z
N MET A 1 -28.17 12.05 -17.92
CA MET A 1 -27.11 12.60 -17.05
C MET A 1 -26.67 11.52 -16.07
N SER A 2 -25.57 10.81 -16.36
CA SER A 2 -25.06 9.75 -15.49
C SER A 2 -24.38 10.39 -14.28
N ARG A 3 -25.00 10.28 -13.09
CA ARG A 3 -24.37 10.69 -11.83
C ARG A 3 -23.18 9.78 -11.59
N SER A 4 -21.96 10.29 -11.75
CA SER A 4 -20.77 9.64 -11.22
C SER A 4 -20.91 9.60 -9.70
N SER A 5 -21.44 8.50 -9.18
CA SER A 5 -21.44 8.23 -7.75
C SER A 5 -19.98 8.08 -7.34
N SER A 6 -19.41 9.15 -6.81
CA SER A 6 -18.12 9.11 -6.14
C SER A 6 -18.30 8.30 -4.86
N ARG A 7 -18.31 6.96 -4.99
CA ARG A 7 -18.44 6.03 -3.87
C ARG A 7 -17.13 6.08 -3.08
N THR A 8 -17.07 6.96 -2.10
CA THR A 8 -16.03 6.92 -1.06
C THR A 8 -16.17 5.61 -0.29
N LEU A 9 -15.05 4.93 -0.03
CA LEU A 9 -15.02 3.71 0.78
C LEU A 9 -15.62 3.97 2.17
N SER A 10 -16.53 3.10 2.63
CA SER A 10 -17.07 3.18 3.99
C SER A 10 -16.00 2.83 5.02
N GLU A 11 -16.19 3.22 6.29
CA GLU A 11 -15.26 2.86 7.36
C GLU A 11 -15.08 1.34 7.51
N SER A 12 -16.13 0.56 7.23
CA SER A 12 -16.06 -0.90 7.20
C SER A 12 -15.17 -1.39 6.07
N ASP A 13 -15.30 -0.84 4.86
CA ASP A 13 -14.48 -1.21 3.70
C ASP A 13 -13.00 -0.90 3.96
N LYS A 14 -12.71 0.25 4.59
CA LYS A 14 -11.35 0.64 4.98
C LYS A 14 -10.76 -0.33 5.99
N ARG A 15 -11.53 -0.77 6.99
CA ARG A 15 -11.09 -1.77 7.98
C ARG A 15 -10.79 -3.11 7.33
N VAL A 16 -11.65 -3.59 6.44
CA VAL A 16 -11.44 -4.85 5.71
C VAL A 16 -10.18 -4.77 4.86
N LEU A 17 -9.98 -3.68 4.12
CA LEU A 17 -8.78 -3.48 3.31
C LEU A 17 -7.52 -3.44 4.19
N ARG A 18 -7.51 -2.67 5.29
CA ARG A 18 -6.37 -2.63 6.23
C ARG A 18 -6.03 -4.00 6.82
N SER A 19 -7.02 -4.81 7.15
CA SER A 19 -6.80 -6.18 7.63
C SER A 19 -6.16 -7.06 6.55
N LEU A 20 -6.60 -6.94 5.30
CA LEU A 20 -5.98 -7.62 4.17
C LEU A 20 -4.51 -7.19 3.98
N LEU A 21 -4.26 -5.89 3.96
CA LEU A 21 -2.91 -5.32 3.84
C LEU A 21 -2.00 -5.82 4.98
N SER A 22 -2.49 -5.84 6.22
CA SER A 22 -1.71 -6.30 7.37
C SER A 22 -1.26 -7.77 7.23
N ARG A 23 -2.10 -8.64 6.64
CA ARG A 23 -1.71 -10.03 6.36
C ARG A 23 -0.65 -10.13 5.27
N TYR A 24 -0.72 -9.28 4.25
CA TYR A 24 0.27 -9.23 3.18
C TYR A 24 1.61 -8.66 3.64
N ALA A 25 1.58 -7.70 4.58
CA ALA A 25 2.78 -7.10 5.15
C ALA A 25 3.67 -8.11 5.88
N ALA A 26 3.10 -9.21 6.38
CA ALA A 26 3.85 -10.29 7.04
C ALA A 26 4.94 -10.91 6.14
N ARG A 27 4.82 -10.82 4.81
CA ARG A 27 5.81 -11.33 3.84
C ARG A 27 7.14 -10.57 3.86
N TYR A 28 7.16 -9.35 4.41
CA TYR A 28 8.34 -8.48 4.41
C TYR A 28 9.14 -8.57 5.71
N PHE A 29 8.73 -9.44 6.65
CA PHE A 29 9.37 -9.62 7.96
C PHE A 29 9.52 -8.31 8.75
N LEU A 30 8.65 -7.33 8.50
CA LEU A 30 8.57 -6.07 9.22
C LEU A 30 7.74 -6.21 10.50
N SER A 31 8.02 -5.40 11.51
CA SER A 31 7.26 -5.37 12.76
C SER A 31 7.08 -3.93 13.25
N GLY A 32 6.11 -3.73 14.15
CA GLY A 32 5.86 -2.42 14.76
C GLY A 32 5.64 -1.29 13.73
N PRO A 33 6.27 -0.12 13.94
CA PRO A 33 6.05 1.07 13.10
C PRO A 33 6.33 0.86 11.61
N ASP A 34 7.38 0.11 11.25
CA ASP A 34 7.73 -0.12 9.84
C ASP A 34 6.64 -0.90 9.10
N LYS A 35 6.03 -1.89 9.77
CA LYS A 35 4.93 -2.67 9.20
C LYS A 35 3.68 -1.80 9.04
N ASP A 36 3.37 -1.00 10.06
CA ASP A 36 2.19 -0.12 10.05
C ASP A 36 2.33 0.99 8.99
N GLU A 37 3.53 1.54 8.80
CA GLU A 37 3.85 2.50 7.74
C GLU A 37 3.64 1.88 6.34
N LEU A 38 4.17 0.69 6.09
CA LEU A 38 3.99 0.00 4.82
C LEU A 38 2.50 -0.25 4.52
N VAL A 39 1.72 -0.63 5.54
CA VAL A 39 0.27 -0.82 5.42
C VAL A 39 -0.44 0.49 5.06
N GLU A 40 -0.16 1.58 5.77
CA GLU A 40 -0.82 2.87 5.52
C GLU A 40 -0.42 3.47 4.16
N GLN A 41 0.86 3.41 3.78
CA GLN A 41 1.31 3.87 2.47
C GLN A 41 0.65 3.07 1.34
N THR A 42 0.55 1.74 1.50
CA THR A 42 -0.15 0.88 0.53
C THR A 42 -1.63 1.24 0.45
N PHE A 43 -2.29 1.44 1.59
CA PHE A 43 -3.68 1.85 1.64
C PHE A 43 -3.93 3.16 0.86
N HIS A 44 -3.12 4.18 1.10
CA HIS A 44 -3.22 5.46 0.40
C HIS A 44 -2.97 5.34 -1.10
N ALA A 45 -1.96 4.56 -1.52
CA ALA A 45 -1.66 4.34 -2.93
C ALA A 45 -2.82 3.66 -3.67
N MET A 46 -3.45 2.66 -3.04
CA MET A 46 -4.61 1.98 -3.62
C MET A 46 -5.86 2.87 -3.64
N ALA A 47 -6.06 3.68 -2.59
CA ALA A 47 -7.15 4.66 -2.53
C ALA A 47 -7.03 5.77 -3.58
N ALA A 48 -5.81 6.15 -3.96
CA ALA A 48 -5.55 7.11 -5.03
C ALA A 48 -5.85 6.55 -6.43
N HIS A 49 -5.79 5.21 -6.60
CA HIS A 49 -5.96 4.53 -7.88
C HIS A 49 -6.98 3.38 -7.81
N PRO A 50 -8.25 3.64 -7.45
CA PRO A 50 -9.26 2.59 -7.27
C PRO A 50 -9.58 1.80 -8.55
N GLN A 51 -9.25 2.36 -9.71
CA GLN A 51 -9.39 1.72 -11.02
C GLN A 51 -8.68 0.35 -11.08
N ILE A 52 -7.61 0.18 -10.30
CA ILE A 52 -6.77 -1.02 -10.28
C ILE A 52 -7.55 -2.29 -9.91
N PHE A 53 -8.58 -2.14 -9.07
CA PHE A 53 -9.41 -3.24 -8.61
C PHE A 53 -10.34 -3.81 -9.70
N PHE A 54 -10.57 -3.06 -10.77
CA PHE A 54 -11.35 -3.53 -11.92
C PHE A 54 -10.48 -4.21 -12.99
N GLN A 55 -9.16 -4.04 -12.91
CA GLN A 55 -8.22 -4.56 -13.89
C GLN A 55 -7.64 -5.92 -13.51
N LYS A 56 -7.57 -6.23 -12.21
CA LYS A 56 -6.98 -7.47 -11.69
C LYS A 56 -7.57 -7.84 -10.33
N PRO A 57 -7.40 -9.10 -9.89
CA PRO A 57 -7.82 -9.54 -8.55
C PRO A 57 -7.26 -8.64 -7.45
N VAL A 58 -8.05 -8.44 -6.38
CA VAL A 58 -7.69 -7.56 -5.26
C VAL A 58 -6.37 -7.99 -4.63
N GLU A 59 -6.19 -9.30 -4.44
CA GLU A 59 -4.98 -9.91 -3.90
C GLU A 59 -3.74 -9.57 -4.72
N GLN A 60 -3.86 -9.62 -6.04
CA GLN A 60 -2.78 -9.29 -6.97
C GLN A 60 -2.47 -7.78 -6.92
N ALA A 61 -3.50 -6.93 -6.93
CA ALA A 61 -3.33 -5.49 -6.80
C ALA A 61 -2.64 -5.10 -5.49
N VAL A 62 -3.03 -5.73 -4.37
CA VAL A 62 -2.41 -5.53 -3.06
C VAL A 62 -0.95 -5.95 -3.09
N ALA A 63 -0.66 -7.16 -3.56
CA ALA A 63 0.68 -7.72 -3.57
C ALA A 63 1.66 -6.84 -4.36
N GLU A 64 1.28 -6.46 -5.59
CA GLU A 64 2.13 -5.64 -6.46
C GLU A 64 2.34 -4.24 -5.90
N THR A 65 1.27 -3.59 -5.41
CA THR A 65 1.36 -2.23 -4.87
C THR A 65 2.24 -2.19 -3.62
N MET A 66 2.05 -3.12 -2.69
CA MET A 66 2.83 -3.21 -1.46
C MET A 66 4.30 -3.53 -1.76
N HIS A 67 4.57 -4.43 -2.72
CA HIS A 67 5.93 -4.78 -3.10
C HIS A 67 6.69 -3.59 -3.68
N ARG A 68 6.04 -2.81 -4.56
CA ARG A 68 6.62 -1.60 -5.12
C ARG A 68 6.99 -0.61 -4.02
N ILE A 69 6.07 -0.31 -3.10
CA ILE A 69 6.31 0.64 -2.01
C ILE A 69 7.44 0.17 -1.10
N TYR A 70 7.48 -1.13 -0.78
CA TYR A 70 8.57 -1.70 0.01
C TYR A 70 9.94 -1.53 -0.67
N GLN A 71 10.03 -1.82 -1.97
CA GLN A 71 11.26 -1.65 -2.76
C GLN A 71 11.69 -0.18 -2.82
N ASP A 72 10.75 0.73 -3.08
CA ASP A 72 11.00 2.18 -3.13
C ASP A 72 11.49 2.70 -1.77
N GLY A 73 10.92 2.20 -0.67
CA GLY A 73 11.35 2.50 0.69
C GLY A 73 12.77 2.01 0.98
N ILE A 74 13.12 0.78 0.55
CA ILE A 74 14.49 0.27 0.66
C ILE A 74 15.46 1.11 -0.17
N ALA A 75 15.12 1.40 -1.43
CA ALA A 75 15.96 2.19 -2.32
C ALA A 75 16.26 3.58 -1.73
N THR A 76 15.25 4.22 -1.13
CA THR A 76 15.40 5.52 -0.47
C THR A 76 16.31 5.43 0.76
N ARG A 77 16.19 4.37 1.58
CA ARG A 77 17.06 4.14 2.74
C ARG A 77 18.53 3.93 2.32
N ILE A 78 18.78 3.17 1.26
CA ILE A 78 20.14 2.92 0.73
C ILE A 78 20.77 4.20 0.15
N GLN A 79 19.98 5.04 -0.54
CA GLN A 79 20.48 6.30 -1.10
C GLN A 79 20.89 7.31 -0.01
N HIS A 80 20.23 7.30 1.14
CA HIS A 80 20.59 8.16 2.28
C HIS A 80 21.87 7.71 2.99
N THR A 81 22.17 6.40 3.03
CA THR A 81 23.42 5.91 3.63
C THR A 81 24.66 6.21 2.79
N SER A 82 24.53 6.36 1.47
CA SER A 82 25.66 6.68 0.57
C SER A 82 26.09 8.16 0.56
N LYS A 83 25.31 9.09 1.15
CA LYS A 83 25.61 10.53 1.10
C LYS A 83 26.43 11.08 2.28
N ASN A 84 26.74 10.24 3.27
CA ASN A 84 27.46 10.64 4.49
C ASN A 84 28.94 10.23 4.52
N GLU A 85 29.51 9.81 3.39
CA GLU A 85 30.94 9.54 3.25
C GLU A 85 31.57 10.54 2.27
N ASN A 86 31.80 11.77 2.72
CA ASN A 86 32.84 12.66 2.19
C ASN A 86 33.22 13.74 3.19
#